data_AF-A0AAN5I4T3-F1
#
_entry.id   AF-A0AAN5I4T3-F1
#
_cell.length_a   1.000
_cell.length_b   1.000
_cell.length_c   1.000
_cell.angle_alpha   90.00
_cell.angle_beta   90.00
_cell.angle_gamma   90.00
#
_symmetry.space_group_name_H-M   'P 1'
#
loop_
_entity.id
_entity.type
_entity.pdbx_description
1 polymer ?
#
loop_
_entity_poly.entity_id
_entity_poly.type
_entity_poly.pdbx_seq_one_letter_code
_entity_poly.pdbx_strand_id
1 'polypeptide(L)'
;TSQKKPLDIWGSKNISVLNFNKADDKFSPIVLYVIDKAIAVGIEYAIYDAVNMNDIAVNSKLVTVMSAEAFTVKAKRNDFPIGVRALLAGFDSSTSANSDSCMEAFNSPIGKNFPGFNINVAGPIISLLFSDQNVVHIDASIQSTDEFSLPVYDLSFDGFITSDGYNGCFKPHTGGIQSFRSPLYEKSKSYLLGSPTATKPDYRVSITVLPNLDANHSVIVNDLSSNDQPKTIIGVIEVDYTIEKTSNIEVVFDDLDGDQGFLMRYTTAPFVETTTETLMSGSTNEDLPTTSSVPSSTSTVPPTTTSGGEGTTCRLLFAIGAIFAARVA
;
A
#
# COMPACT_ATOMS: atom_id res chain seq x y z
N THR A 1 -7.00 -22.66 -9.63
CA THR A 1 -6.09 -21.52 -9.86
C THR A 1 -6.67 -20.30 -9.18
N SER A 2 -5.89 -19.43 -8.55
CA SER A 2 -6.36 -18.16 -7.96
C SER A 2 -6.61 -17.06 -9.00
N GLN A 3 -6.04 -17.22 -10.19
CA GLN A 3 -6.22 -16.27 -11.29
C GLN A 3 -7.69 -16.21 -11.72
N LYS A 4 -8.24 -14.99 -11.74
CA LYS A 4 -9.60 -14.70 -12.16
C LYS A 4 -9.70 -14.76 -13.69
N LYS A 5 -10.86 -15.19 -14.19
CA LYS A 5 -11.24 -15.06 -15.61
C LYS A 5 -12.23 -13.91 -15.74
N PRO A 6 -12.02 -12.97 -16.69
CA PRO A 6 -12.95 -11.86 -16.88
C PRO A 6 -14.30 -12.37 -17.40
N LEU A 7 -15.38 -11.72 -16.95
CA LEU A 7 -16.72 -11.91 -17.50
C LEU A 7 -17.01 -10.75 -18.45
N ASP A 8 -17.21 -11.07 -19.74
CA ASP A 8 -17.54 -10.09 -20.76
C ASP A 8 -19.05 -9.79 -20.75
N ILE A 9 -19.42 -8.57 -20.37
CA ILE A 9 -20.80 -8.08 -20.41
C ILE A 9 -21.01 -7.20 -21.65
N TRP A 10 -22.05 -7.50 -22.42
CA TRP A 10 -22.45 -6.75 -23.61
C TRP A 10 -23.74 -5.98 -23.32
N GLY A 11 -23.79 -4.69 -23.68
CA GLY A 11 -25.00 -3.88 -23.53
C GLY A 11 -24.79 -2.59 -22.72
N SER A 12 -25.79 -2.23 -21.91
CA SER A 12 -25.80 -0.99 -21.13
C SER A 12 -24.65 -0.92 -20.12
N LYS A 13 -24.13 0.29 -19.90
CA LYS A 13 -23.07 0.58 -18.90
C LYS A 13 -23.57 0.54 -17.46
N ASN A 14 -24.88 0.41 -17.25
CA ASN A 14 -25.49 0.38 -15.93
C ASN A 14 -25.57 -1.06 -15.44
N ILE A 15 -24.93 -1.34 -14.32
CA ILE A 15 -24.83 -2.68 -13.77
C ILE A 15 -25.44 -2.67 -12.38
N SER A 16 -26.38 -3.58 -12.14
CA SER A 16 -27.11 -3.69 -10.89
C SER A 16 -26.86 -5.05 -10.28
N VAL A 17 -26.63 -5.05 -8.97
CA VAL A 17 -26.43 -6.26 -8.17
C VAL A 17 -27.69 -6.45 -7.34
N LEU A 18 -28.35 -7.58 -7.53
CA LEU A 18 -29.57 -7.92 -6.81
C LEU A 18 -29.24 -9.05 -5.83
N ASN A 19 -29.52 -8.82 -4.55
CA ASN A 19 -29.46 -9.87 -3.54
C ASN A 19 -30.79 -10.63 -3.55
N PHE A 20 -30.77 -11.86 -4.05
CA PHE A 20 -31.94 -12.77 -4.06
C PHE A 20 -31.94 -13.74 -2.88
N ASN A 21 -31.01 -13.61 -1.94
CA ASN A 21 -31.00 -14.40 -0.72
C ASN A 21 -32.21 -14.04 0.16
N LYS A 22 -32.63 -14.97 1.02
CA LYS A 22 -33.66 -14.70 2.02
C LYS A 22 -33.13 -13.74 3.09
N ALA A 23 -34.03 -13.10 3.82
CA ALA A 23 -33.66 -12.10 4.84
C ALA A 23 -32.79 -12.68 5.97
N ASP A 24 -32.91 -13.98 6.24
CA ASP A 24 -32.19 -14.73 7.27
C ASP A 24 -30.94 -15.44 6.76
N ASP A 25 -30.67 -15.40 5.45
CA ASP A 25 -29.49 -16.02 4.88
C ASP A 25 -28.23 -15.24 5.31
N LYS A 26 -27.20 -15.99 5.72
CA LYS A 26 -25.87 -15.42 5.95
C LYS A 26 -25.32 -14.93 4.61
N PHE A 27 -24.87 -13.68 4.59
CA PHE A 27 -24.21 -13.08 3.44
C PHE A 27 -22.75 -12.80 3.76
N SER A 28 -21.92 -12.86 2.73
CA SER A 28 -20.53 -12.40 2.76
C SER A 28 -20.40 -11.21 1.81
N PRO A 29 -19.52 -10.24 2.11
CA PRO A 29 -19.28 -9.14 1.18
C PRO A 29 -18.79 -9.65 -0.17
N ILE A 30 -19.17 -8.94 -1.23
CA ILE A 30 -18.74 -9.21 -2.59
C ILE A 30 -18.01 -7.98 -3.09
N VAL A 31 -16.85 -8.20 -3.70
CA VAL A 31 -16.10 -7.13 -4.38
C VAL A 31 -16.27 -7.27 -5.88
N LEU A 32 -16.65 -6.17 -6.50
CA LEU A 32 -16.85 -6.04 -7.94
C LEU A 32 -15.88 -5.00 -8.46
N TYR A 33 -15.13 -5.37 -9.50
CA TYR A 33 -14.16 -4.48 -10.11
C TYR A 33 -14.47 -4.27 -11.58
N VAL A 34 -14.82 -3.04 -11.93
CA VAL A 34 -15.42 -2.68 -13.20
C VAL A 34 -14.40 -1.94 -14.03
N ILE A 35 -14.19 -2.38 -15.26
CA ILE A 35 -13.16 -1.83 -16.14
C ILE A 35 -13.72 -1.72 -17.53
N ASP A 36 -13.38 -0.64 -18.23
CA ASP A 36 -13.57 -0.62 -19.67
C ASP A 36 -12.59 -1.60 -20.35
N LYS A 37 -13.16 -2.50 -21.16
CA LYS A 37 -12.38 -3.41 -22.01
C LYS A 37 -11.41 -2.68 -22.92
N ALA A 38 -11.76 -1.50 -23.42
CA ALA A 38 -10.88 -0.70 -24.27
C ALA A 38 -9.58 -0.31 -23.55
N ILE A 39 -9.66 0.00 -22.25
CA ILE A 39 -8.49 0.30 -21.41
C ILE A 39 -7.65 -0.97 -21.22
N ALA A 40 -8.31 -2.11 -21.01
CA ALA A 40 -7.65 -3.38 -20.76
C ALA A 40 -6.92 -3.98 -21.97
N VAL A 41 -7.37 -3.72 -23.21
CA VAL A 41 -6.84 -4.34 -24.44
C VAL A 41 -5.36 -4.01 -24.74
N GLY A 42 -4.82 -2.94 -24.14
CA GLY A 42 -3.41 -2.54 -24.32
C GLY A 42 -2.47 -2.90 -23.16
N ILE A 43 -2.97 -3.57 -22.11
CA ILE A 43 -2.23 -3.77 -20.87
C ILE A 43 -2.04 -5.27 -20.67
N GLU A 44 -0.80 -5.69 -20.41
CA GLU A 44 -0.55 -7.05 -19.92
C GLU A 44 -0.81 -7.08 -18.41
N TYR A 45 -1.93 -7.68 -18.01
CA TYR A 45 -2.34 -7.76 -16.61
C TYR A 45 -2.74 -9.19 -16.23
N ALA A 46 -2.66 -9.46 -14.93
CA ALA A 46 -3.25 -10.63 -14.32
C ALA A 46 -4.00 -10.24 -13.04
N ILE A 47 -5.20 -10.79 -12.85
CA ILE A 47 -6.03 -10.54 -11.67
C ILE A 47 -6.11 -11.84 -10.86
N TYR A 48 -5.92 -11.74 -9.55
CA TYR A 48 -5.94 -12.89 -8.65
C TYR A 48 -6.85 -12.65 -7.45
N ASP A 49 -7.41 -13.75 -6.93
CA ASP A 49 -8.09 -13.80 -5.63
C ASP A 49 -7.08 -14.10 -4.51
N ALA A 50 -7.04 -13.23 -3.49
CA ALA A 50 -6.12 -13.40 -2.36
C ALA A 50 -6.33 -14.71 -1.59
N VAL A 51 -7.53 -15.31 -1.60
CA VAL A 51 -7.85 -16.51 -0.79
C VAL A 51 -7.03 -17.73 -1.21
N ASN A 52 -6.52 -17.77 -2.45
CA ASN A 52 -5.89 -18.98 -3.02
C ASN A 52 -4.52 -18.72 -3.66
N MET A 53 -3.80 -17.67 -3.25
CA MET A 53 -2.47 -17.35 -3.77
C MET A 53 -1.37 -17.88 -2.85
N ASN A 54 -0.79 -19.02 -3.22
CA ASN A 54 0.37 -19.59 -2.54
C ASN A 54 1.50 -19.80 -3.56
N ASP A 55 2.58 -19.07 -3.39
CA ASP A 55 3.82 -19.07 -4.18
C ASP A 55 3.57 -19.02 -5.70
N ILE A 56 2.66 -18.14 -6.13
CA ILE A 56 2.27 -18.04 -7.54
C ILE A 56 3.35 -17.31 -8.33
N ALA A 57 3.94 -17.98 -9.32
CA ALA A 57 4.82 -17.37 -10.29
C ALA A 57 4.03 -16.44 -11.23
N VAL A 58 4.27 -15.14 -11.14
CA VAL A 58 3.71 -14.12 -12.02
C VAL A 58 4.78 -13.61 -12.98
N ASN A 59 4.42 -13.47 -14.25
CA ASN A 59 5.28 -12.88 -15.28
C ASN A 59 4.66 -11.64 -15.94
N SER A 60 3.50 -11.21 -15.45
CA SER A 60 2.80 -10.03 -15.97
C SER A 60 3.40 -8.78 -15.38
N LYS A 61 3.61 -7.75 -16.22
CA LYS A 61 4.07 -6.44 -15.76
C LYS A 61 3.15 -5.83 -14.70
N LEU A 62 1.86 -6.16 -14.78
CA LEU A 62 0.87 -5.71 -13.84
C LEU A 62 0.10 -6.88 -13.21
N VAL A 63 0.00 -6.85 -11.89
CA VAL A 63 -0.74 -7.85 -11.11
C VAL A 63 -1.70 -7.14 -10.17
N THR A 64 -2.99 -7.44 -10.30
CA THR A 64 -4.02 -6.98 -9.36
C THR A 64 -4.42 -8.14 -8.45
N VAL A 65 -4.35 -7.93 -7.14
CA VAL A 65 -4.84 -8.87 -6.14
C VAL A 65 -6.08 -8.30 -5.48
N MET A 66 -7.10 -9.13 -5.32
CA MET A 66 -8.40 -8.72 -4.79
C MET A 66 -8.88 -9.66 -3.70
N SER A 67 -9.65 -9.10 -2.76
CA SER A 67 -10.32 -9.83 -1.68
C SER A 67 -11.52 -9.02 -1.19
N ALA A 68 -12.52 -9.70 -0.62
CA ALA A 68 -13.61 -9.04 0.10
C ALA A 68 -13.23 -8.67 1.55
N GLU A 69 -12.18 -9.31 2.08
CA GLU A 69 -11.63 -9.10 3.41
C GLU A 69 -10.24 -8.48 3.29
N ALA A 70 -9.75 -7.83 4.36
CA ALA A 70 -8.36 -7.41 4.42
C ALA A 70 -7.42 -8.61 4.18
N PHE A 71 -6.30 -8.37 3.51
CA PHE A 71 -5.40 -9.44 3.10
C PHE A 71 -3.95 -8.98 3.11
N THR A 72 -3.02 -9.92 3.12
CA THR A 72 -1.59 -9.63 2.98
C THR A 72 -1.11 -10.10 1.61
N VAL A 73 -0.18 -9.38 1.00
CA VAL A 73 0.54 -9.77 -0.21
C VAL A 73 2.03 -9.78 0.08
N LYS A 74 2.70 -10.88 -0.25
CA LYS A 74 4.13 -11.06 0.01
C LYS A 74 4.84 -11.46 -1.26
N ALA A 75 6.07 -10.98 -1.43
CA ALA A 75 6.99 -11.47 -2.43
C ALA A 75 8.38 -11.62 -1.80
N LYS A 76 9.04 -12.74 -2.11
CA LYS A 76 10.37 -13.04 -1.58
C LYS A 76 11.43 -12.18 -2.29
N ARG A 77 12.52 -11.88 -1.57
CA ARG A 77 13.74 -11.32 -2.14
C ARG A 77 14.24 -12.19 -3.30
N ASN A 78 14.74 -11.57 -4.36
CA ASN A 78 15.45 -12.26 -5.44
C ASN A 78 16.61 -11.43 -6.00
N ASP A 79 17.43 -12.04 -6.83
CA ASP A 79 18.65 -11.43 -7.39
C ASP A 79 18.40 -10.65 -8.70
N PHE A 80 17.13 -10.42 -9.07
CA PHE A 80 16.78 -9.68 -10.27
C PHE A 80 16.53 -8.20 -9.94
N PRO A 81 16.88 -7.28 -10.85
CA PRO A 81 16.64 -5.85 -10.67
C PRO A 81 15.16 -5.52 -10.95
N ILE A 82 14.30 -5.75 -9.96
CA ILE A 82 12.86 -5.50 -10.07
C ILE A 82 12.48 -4.33 -9.16
N GLY A 83 11.89 -3.30 -9.73
CA GLY A 83 11.16 -2.26 -9.00
C GLY A 83 9.68 -2.59 -8.94
N VAL A 84 9.01 -2.16 -7.87
CA VAL A 84 7.58 -2.41 -7.64
C VAL A 84 6.92 -1.12 -7.18
N ARG A 85 5.84 -0.75 -7.87
CA ARG A 85 4.93 0.32 -7.43
C ARG A 85 3.59 -0.30 -7.08
N ALA A 86 2.98 0.12 -5.98
CA ALA A 86 1.67 -0.38 -5.59
C ALA A 86 0.65 0.75 -5.45
N LEU A 87 -0.57 0.51 -5.94
CA LEU A 87 -1.72 1.38 -5.75
C LEU A 87 -2.85 0.57 -5.11
N LEU A 88 -3.59 1.17 -4.18
CA LEU A 88 -4.77 0.56 -3.54
C LEU A 88 -6.02 0.66 -4.43
N ALA A 89 -5.81 0.47 -5.73
CA ALA A 89 -6.79 0.67 -6.78
C ALA A 89 -6.64 -0.42 -7.85
N GLY A 90 -7.55 -0.40 -8.81
CA GLY A 90 -7.50 -1.22 -10.00
C GLY A 90 -6.31 -0.88 -10.91
N PHE A 91 -6.05 -1.77 -11.87
CA PHE A 91 -4.96 -1.57 -12.82
C PHE A 91 -5.22 -0.43 -13.80
N ASP A 92 -6.48 -0.13 -14.08
CA ASP A 92 -6.89 1.01 -14.89
C ASP A 92 -6.36 2.33 -14.33
N SER A 93 -6.32 2.47 -13.00
CA SER A 93 -5.75 3.64 -12.32
C SER A 93 -4.21 3.57 -12.18
N SER A 94 -3.59 2.42 -12.45
CA SER A 94 -2.13 2.23 -12.29
C SER A 94 -1.29 2.58 -13.54
N THR A 95 -1.96 2.92 -14.64
CA THR A 95 -1.30 3.34 -15.88
C THR A 95 -0.70 4.73 -15.74
N SER A 96 0.17 5.12 -16.69
CA SER A 96 0.76 6.48 -16.70
C SER A 96 -0.28 7.60 -16.78
N ALA A 97 -1.51 7.30 -17.22
CA ALA A 97 -2.59 8.25 -17.26
C ALA A 97 -3.18 8.55 -15.87
N ASN A 98 -3.14 7.59 -14.94
CA ASN A 98 -3.71 7.64 -13.58
C ASN A 98 -4.89 8.61 -13.48
N SER A 99 -5.95 8.35 -14.26
CA SER A 99 -7.05 9.31 -14.45
C SER A 99 -7.75 9.68 -13.15
N ASP A 100 -7.75 8.77 -12.19
CA ASP A 100 -8.36 8.93 -10.87
C ASP A 100 -7.38 9.54 -9.84
N SER A 101 -6.16 9.88 -10.29
CA SER A 101 -5.10 10.47 -9.47
C SER A 101 -4.82 9.67 -8.19
N CYS A 102 -4.91 8.35 -8.27
CA CYS A 102 -4.69 7.47 -7.13
C CYS A 102 -3.26 7.61 -6.62
N MET A 103 -3.14 7.77 -5.31
CA MET A 103 -1.86 7.86 -4.63
C MET A 103 -1.17 6.50 -4.63
N GLU A 104 0.14 6.52 -4.84
CA GLU A 104 0.99 5.35 -4.73
C GLU A 104 1.12 4.93 -3.26
N ALA A 105 0.72 3.73 -2.88
CA ALA A 105 0.85 3.27 -1.51
C ALA A 105 2.28 2.79 -1.18
N PHE A 106 2.96 2.22 -2.17
CA PHE A 106 4.30 1.64 -2.01
C PHE A 106 5.16 1.88 -3.26
N ASN A 107 6.45 2.10 -3.05
CA ASN A 107 7.43 2.25 -4.11
C ASN A 107 8.77 1.65 -3.70
N SER A 108 9.13 0.56 -4.37
CA SER A 108 10.47 0.00 -4.32
C SER A 108 11.15 0.35 -5.64
N PRO A 109 12.11 1.28 -5.66
CA PRO A 109 12.81 1.65 -6.88
C PRO A 109 13.60 0.45 -7.43
N ILE A 110 13.95 0.51 -8.71
CA ILE A 110 14.77 -0.53 -9.35
C ILE A 110 16.14 -0.55 -8.68
N GLY A 111 16.39 -1.58 -7.87
CA GLY A 111 17.67 -1.86 -7.24
C GLY A 111 18.48 -2.90 -7.99
N LYS A 112 19.66 -3.22 -7.45
CA LYS A 112 20.48 -4.35 -7.94
C LYS A 112 19.76 -5.70 -7.74
N ASN A 113 19.10 -5.83 -6.58
CA ASN A 113 18.34 -7.01 -6.17
C ASN A 113 16.94 -6.55 -5.74
N PHE A 114 15.92 -7.35 -6.01
CA PHE A 114 14.57 -7.12 -5.52
C PHE A 114 14.51 -7.41 -4.02
N PRO A 115 14.22 -6.43 -3.15
CA PRO A 115 14.27 -6.64 -1.70
C PRO A 115 13.18 -7.60 -1.19
N GLY A 116 12.15 -7.88 -1.99
CA GLY A 116 10.91 -8.48 -1.52
C GLY A 116 10.00 -7.43 -0.88
N PHE A 117 8.79 -7.85 -0.49
CA PHE A 117 7.89 -7.03 0.30
C PHE A 117 6.92 -7.91 1.10
N ASN A 118 6.34 -7.33 2.15
CA ASN A 118 5.26 -7.90 2.94
C ASN A 118 4.25 -6.80 3.24
N ILE A 119 3.20 -6.71 2.43
CA ILE A 119 2.25 -5.60 2.44
C ILE A 119 0.92 -6.10 2.98
N ASN A 120 0.40 -5.45 4.03
CA ASN A 120 -0.99 -5.63 4.43
C ASN A 120 -1.88 -4.64 3.68
N VAL A 121 -2.98 -5.14 3.14
CA VAL A 121 -3.97 -4.39 2.38
C VAL A 121 -5.25 -4.34 3.19
N ALA A 122 -5.48 -3.20 3.85
CA ALA A 122 -6.71 -2.89 4.56
C ALA A 122 -7.79 -2.40 3.59
N GLY A 123 -8.00 -3.10 2.49
CA GLY A 123 -8.90 -2.71 1.41
C GLY A 123 -9.17 -3.88 0.46
N PRO A 124 -10.01 -3.69 -0.57
CA PRO A 124 -10.48 -4.81 -1.39
C PRO A 124 -9.57 -5.12 -2.59
N ILE A 125 -8.65 -4.23 -2.91
CA ILE A 125 -7.85 -4.29 -4.14
C ILE A 125 -6.48 -3.64 -3.96
N ILE A 126 -5.47 -4.26 -4.55
CA ILE A 126 -4.15 -3.66 -4.75
C ILE A 126 -3.66 -4.03 -6.16
N SER A 127 -3.07 -3.07 -6.86
CA SER A 127 -2.39 -3.30 -8.13
C SER A 127 -0.90 -3.06 -7.97
N LEU A 128 -0.11 -4.05 -8.37
CA LEU A 128 1.34 -4.07 -8.36
C LEU A 128 1.84 -3.90 -9.79
N LEU A 129 2.61 -2.84 -10.02
CA LEU A 129 3.28 -2.55 -11.27
C LEU A 129 4.77 -2.86 -11.13
N PHE A 130 5.22 -3.91 -11.84
CA PHE A 130 6.61 -4.31 -11.92
C PHE A 130 7.34 -3.52 -13.01
N SER A 131 8.60 -3.15 -12.75
CA SER A 131 9.41 -2.41 -13.73
C SER A 131 9.77 -3.25 -14.96
N ASP A 132 9.90 -4.57 -14.79
CA ASP A 132 10.36 -5.52 -15.80
C ASP A 132 9.57 -6.84 -15.70
N GLN A 133 9.55 -7.64 -16.78
CA GLN A 133 8.87 -8.93 -16.88
C GLN A 133 9.75 -10.08 -16.37
N ASN A 134 10.28 -9.94 -15.16
CA ASN A 134 10.92 -11.05 -14.48
C ASN A 134 9.88 -11.83 -13.67
N VAL A 135 10.06 -13.15 -13.59
CA VAL A 135 9.16 -13.99 -12.80
C VAL A 135 9.30 -13.64 -11.31
N VAL A 136 8.20 -13.21 -10.69
CA VAL A 136 8.11 -12.96 -9.25
C VAL A 136 7.18 -14.00 -8.63
N HIS A 137 7.58 -14.58 -7.50
CA HIS A 137 6.69 -15.46 -6.73
C HIS A 137 5.92 -14.61 -5.71
N ILE A 138 4.59 -14.65 -5.78
CA ILE A 138 3.70 -13.88 -4.93
C ILE A 138 2.80 -14.81 -4.12
N ASP A 139 2.74 -14.55 -2.82
CA ASP A 139 1.77 -15.09 -1.88
C ASP A 139 0.72 -14.03 -1.57
N ALA A 140 -0.54 -14.44 -1.41
CA ALA A 140 -1.54 -13.59 -0.76
C ALA A 140 -2.46 -14.43 0.12
N SER A 141 -2.93 -13.83 1.21
CA SER A 141 -3.79 -14.52 2.19
C SER A 141 -4.68 -13.55 2.93
N ILE A 142 -5.92 -13.97 3.18
CA ILE A 142 -6.88 -13.29 4.06
C ILE A 142 -6.62 -13.58 5.55
N GLN A 143 -5.76 -14.55 5.87
CA GLN A 143 -5.41 -14.85 7.26
C GLN A 143 -4.37 -13.85 7.76
N SER A 144 -4.83 -12.76 8.38
CA SER A 144 -3.98 -11.90 9.21
C SER A 144 -3.96 -12.46 10.64
N THR A 145 -3.38 -13.64 10.84
CA THR A 145 -3.31 -14.25 12.17
C THR A 145 -1.89 -14.21 12.67
N ASP A 146 -1.56 -13.18 13.43
CA ASP A 146 -0.69 -13.36 14.58
C ASP A 146 -1.52 -13.91 15.77
N GLU A 147 -0.85 -14.49 16.75
CA GLU A 147 -1.48 -15.15 17.91
C GLU A 147 -2.29 -14.19 18.80
N PHE A 148 -2.12 -12.87 18.62
CA PHE A 148 -2.70 -11.81 19.45
C PHE A 148 -3.80 -10.99 18.76
N SER A 149 -4.21 -11.38 17.54
CA SER A 149 -5.21 -10.63 16.74
C SER A 149 -4.82 -9.18 16.43
N LEU A 150 -3.52 -8.84 16.50
CA LEU A 150 -3.00 -7.51 16.19
C LEU A 150 -2.13 -7.63 14.94
N PRO A 151 -2.46 -6.97 13.82
CA PRO A 151 -1.60 -7.06 12.64
C PRO A 151 -0.19 -6.56 12.97
N VAL A 152 0.77 -7.48 13.05
CA VAL A 152 2.19 -7.18 13.27
C VAL A 152 2.88 -7.04 11.92
N TYR A 153 3.36 -5.84 11.65
CA TYR A 153 4.14 -5.50 10.47
C TYR A 153 5.63 -5.64 10.78
N ASP A 154 6.37 -6.17 9.82
CA ASP A 154 7.80 -6.36 9.94
C ASP A 154 8.52 -5.04 9.62
N LEU A 155 9.07 -4.40 10.66
CA LEU A 155 9.80 -3.13 10.54
C LEU A 155 11.16 -3.27 9.83
N SER A 156 11.55 -4.48 9.40
CA SER A 156 12.74 -4.67 8.54
C SER A 156 12.47 -4.45 7.05
N PHE A 157 11.21 -4.22 6.67
CA PHE A 157 10.81 -3.88 5.31
C PHE A 157 10.23 -2.48 5.25
N ASP A 158 10.46 -1.80 4.13
CA ASP A 158 9.68 -0.62 3.78
C ASP A 158 8.22 -1.03 3.52
N GLY A 159 7.29 -0.13 3.81
CA GLY A 159 5.88 -0.46 3.69
C GLY A 159 4.96 0.72 3.86
N PHE A 160 3.68 0.40 4.03
CA PHE A 160 2.66 1.37 4.34
C PHE A 160 1.58 0.76 5.23
N ILE A 161 0.80 1.65 5.85
CA ILE A 161 -0.38 1.36 6.65
C ILE A 161 -1.48 2.30 6.18
N THR A 162 -2.71 1.80 6.12
CA THR A 162 -3.89 2.63 5.88
C THR A 162 -4.98 2.34 6.90
N SER A 163 -5.91 3.28 7.03
CA SER A 163 -7.21 2.98 7.60
C SER A 163 -7.95 1.96 6.72
N ASP A 164 -8.87 1.20 7.31
CA ASP A 164 -9.67 0.23 6.58
C ASP A 164 -10.52 0.93 5.49
N GLY A 165 -10.52 0.36 4.29
CA GLY A 165 -11.24 0.87 3.12
C GLY A 165 -10.57 2.02 2.37
N TYR A 166 -9.45 2.57 2.85
CA TYR A 166 -8.75 3.64 2.12
C TYR A 166 -8.27 3.16 0.74
N ASN A 167 -8.47 3.97 -0.31
CA ASN A 167 -7.98 3.65 -1.66
C ASN A 167 -7.08 4.73 -2.29
N GLY A 168 -7.03 5.92 -1.69
CA GLY A 168 -6.15 7.02 -2.11
C GLY A 168 -6.46 7.64 -3.46
N CYS A 169 -7.61 7.34 -4.07
CA CYS A 169 -8.05 7.92 -5.34
C CYS A 169 -8.89 9.17 -5.12
N PHE A 170 -8.73 10.18 -5.96
CA PHE A 170 -9.54 11.38 -5.88
C PHE A 170 -10.86 11.17 -6.62
N LYS A 171 -11.98 11.56 -6.00
CA LYS A 171 -13.31 11.44 -6.60
C LYS A 171 -13.41 12.33 -7.85
N PRO A 172 -13.51 11.78 -9.08
CA PRO A 172 -13.55 12.60 -10.29
C PRO A 172 -14.85 13.42 -10.44
N HIS A 173 -15.88 13.16 -9.61
CA HIS A 173 -17.19 13.81 -9.74
C HIS A 173 -17.63 14.66 -8.54
N THR A 174 -17.12 14.43 -7.32
CA THR A 174 -17.57 15.15 -6.11
C THR A 174 -16.44 15.77 -5.29
N GLY A 175 -15.17 15.59 -5.70
CA GLY A 175 -14.01 16.03 -4.92
C GLY A 175 -13.75 15.18 -3.67
N GLY A 176 -12.52 15.23 -3.15
CA GLY A 176 -12.06 14.48 -1.97
C GLY A 176 -11.51 13.09 -2.28
N ILE A 177 -11.02 12.39 -1.24
CA ILE A 177 -10.48 11.02 -1.34
C ILE A 177 -11.65 10.01 -1.31
N GLN A 178 -11.55 8.96 -2.11
CA GLN A 178 -12.49 7.86 -2.13
C GLN A 178 -12.11 6.79 -1.09
N SER A 179 -13.12 6.22 -0.44
CA SER A 179 -12.96 5.08 0.45
C SER A 179 -13.96 3.98 0.07
N PHE A 180 -13.52 2.74 0.15
CA PHE A 180 -14.39 1.57 0.12
C PHE A 180 -15.12 1.41 1.45
N ARG A 181 -16.33 0.87 1.38
CA ARG A 181 -17.16 0.61 2.57
C ARG A 181 -17.48 -0.86 2.62
N SER A 182 -17.22 -1.47 3.77
CA SER A 182 -17.51 -2.88 4.05
C SER A 182 -17.95 -3.00 5.50
N PRO A 183 -18.90 -3.90 5.83
CA PRO A 183 -19.20 -4.22 7.22
C PRO A 183 -18.05 -4.92 7.94
N LEU A 184 -17.01 -5.35 7.21
CA LEU A 184 -15.80 -5.95 7.77
C LEU A 184 -14.74 -4.92 8.16
N TYR A 185 -14.94 -3.64 7.81
CA TYR A 185 -13.97 -2.59 8.08
C TYR A 185 -14.20 -2.00 9.46
N GLU A 186 -13.11 -1.88 10.21
CA GLU A 186 -13.11 -1.32 11.54
C GLU A 186 -12.87 0.18 11.47
N LYS A 187 -13.66 0.95 12.21
CA LYS A 187 -13.49 2.40 12.33
C LYS A 187 -12.35 2.79 13.26
N SER A 188 -11.94 1.87 14.11
CA SER A 188 -10.92 2.05 15.13
C SER A 188 -10.03 0.82 15.14
N LYS A 189 -8.70 1.03 15.13
CA LYS A 189 -7.75 -0.08 15.08
C LYS A 189 -6.38 0.36 15.58
N SER A 190 -5.61 -0.61 16.05
CA SER A 190 -4.19 -0.45 16.34
C SER A 190 -3.38 -1.40 15.46
N TYR A 191 -2.27 -0.91 14.95
CA TYR A 191 -1.27 -1.66 14.20
C TYR A 191 0.06 -1.59 14.93
N LEU A 192 0.75 -2.72 15.01
CA LEU A 192 2.10 -2.78 15.57
C LEU A 192 3.10 -3.02 14.45
N LEU A 193 4.05 -2.11 14.26
CA LEU A 193 5.23 -2.36 13.43
C LEU A 193 6.36 -2.74 14.38
N GLY A 194 6.88 -3.95 14.26
CA GLY A 194 7.92 -4.44 15.15
C GLY A 194 8.98 -5.23 14.40
N SER A 195 10.16 -5.34 15.00
CA SER A 195 11.16 -6.29 14.50
C SER A 195 10.71 -7.72 14.80
N PRO A 196 10.59 -8.61 13.79
CA PRO A 196 10.17 -10.00 14.00
C PRO A 196 11.29 -10.84 14.66
N THR A 197 12.49 -10.31 14.77
CA THR A 197 13.66 -11.04 15.28
C THR A 197 13.74 -10.93 16.79
N ALA A 198 14.12 -12.03 17.45
CA ALA A 198 14.33 -12.06 18.92
C ALA A 198 15.39 -11.04 19.39
N THR A 199 16.30 -10.65 18.51
CA THR A 199 17.34 -9.64 18.76
C THR A 199 16.81 -8.22 18.83
N LYS A 200 15.58 -7.95 18.36
CA LYS A 200 14.95 -6.61 18.32
C LYS A 200 15.93 -5.49 17.90
N PRO A 201 16.61 -5.61 16.74
CA PRO A 201 17.44 -4.53 16.22
C PRO A 201 16.62 -3.24 16.14
N ASP A 202 17.27 -2.14 16.47
CA ASP A 202 16.72 -0.81 16.27
C ASP A 202 16.88 -0.40 14.80
N TYR A 203 15.89 0.36 14.34
CA TYR A 203 15.84 0.95 13.01
C TYR A 203 15.71 2.47 13.13
N ARG A 204 16.27 3.16 12.15
CA ARG A 204 15.89 4.53 11.81
C ARG A 204 14.71 4.44 10.85
N VAL A 205 13.60 5.09 11.19
CA VAL A 205 12.34 4.99 10.44
C VAL A 205 11.90 6.38 9.98
N SER A 206 11.83 6.60 8.67
CA SER A 206 11.25 7.82 8.10
C SER A 206 9.80 7.56 7.74
N ILE A 207 8.90 8.40 8.26
CA ILE A 207 7.45 8.25 8.16
C ILE A 207 6.88 9.45 7.42
N THR A 208 6.00 9.17 6.45
CA THR A 208 5.18 10.16 5.74
C THR A 208 3.72 9.77 5.92
N VAL A 209 2.89 10.67 6.46
CA VAL A 209 1.45 10.47 6.62
C VAL A 209 0.70 11.43 5.73
N LEU A 210 -0.20 10.87 4.92
CA LEU A 210 -1.18 11.57 4.10
C LEU A 210 -2.56 11.42 4.74
N PRO A 211 -2.96 12.33 5.65
CA PRO A 211 -4.25 12.26 6.29
C PRO A 211 -5.35 12.89 5.41
N ASN A 212 -6.55 12.36 5.54
CA ASN A 212 -7.79 13.02 5.15
C ASN A 212 -8.72 12.99 6.35
N LEU A 213 -8.38 13.79 7.35
CA LEU A 213 -9.00 13.79 8.67
C LEU A 213 -9.57 15.19 8.98
N ASP A 214 -10.66 15.24 9.73
CA ASP A 214 -11.20 16.49 10.28
C ASP A 214 -10.57 16.80 11.65
N ALA A 215 -11.19 17.68 12.43
CA ALA A 215 -10.68 18.09 13.74
C ALA A 215 -11.01 17.10 14.88
N ASN A 216 -11.92 16.16 14.66
CA ASN A 216 -12.39 15.19 15.67
C ASN A 216 -11.75 13.82 15.48
N HIS A 217 -11.26 13.52 14.28
CA HIS A 217 -10.60 12.27 13.94
C HIS A 217 -9.08 12.44 13.89
N SER A 218 -8.34 11.45 14.38
CA SER A 218 -6.88 11.50 14.39
C SER A 218 -6.27 10.13 14.14
N VAL A 219 -5.03 10.15 13.65
CA VAL A 219 -4.12 9.01 13.72
C VAL A 219 -2.98 9.35 14.67
N ILE A 220 -2.67 8.44 15.57
CA ILE A 220 -1.63 8.56 16.59
C ILE A 220 -0.53 7.57 16.23
N VAL A 221 0.69 8.07 16.12
CA VAL A 221 1.88 7.22 15.96
C VAL A 221 2.71 7.31 17.23
N ASN A 222 2.93 6.17 17.86
CA ASN A 222 3.59 6.04 19.15
C ASN A 222 4.86 5.20 19.00
N ASP A 223 6.01 5.78 19.32
CA ASP A 223 7.26 5.03 19.41
C ASP A 223 7.31 4.32 20.77
N LEU A 224 7.10 3.01 20.77
CA LEU A 224 7.09 2.21 21.99
C LEU A 224 8.50 1.94 22.55
N SER A 225 9.54 2.33 21.82
CA SER A 225 10.94 2.11 22.21
C SER A 225 11.55 3.30 22.95
N SER A 226 10.93 4.47 22.85
CA SER A 226 11.32 5.69 23.55
C SER A 226 10.22 6.16 24.50
N ASN A 227 10.53 7.15 25.35
CA ASN A 227 9.53 7.83 26.17
C ASN A 227 9.04 9.11 25.48
N ASP A 228 9.20 9.20 24.16
CA ASP A 228 8.76 10.37 23.40
C ASP A 228 7.23 10.45 23.42
N GLN A 229 6.70 11.67 23.32
CA GLN A 229 5.26 11.86 23.28
C GLN A 229 4.69 11.32 21.96
N PRO A 230 3.55 10.60 21.99
CA PRO A 230 2.89 10.15 20.77
C PRO A 230 2.63 11.31 19.80
N LYS A 231 2.86 11.06 18.51
CA LYS A 231 2.59 12.02 17.45
C LYS A 231 1.13 11.91 17.00
N THR A 232 0.32 12.89 17.38
CA THR A 232 -1.06 13.01 16.88
C THR A 232 -1.11 13.76 15.56
N ILE A 233 -1.78 13.19 14.57
CA ILE A 233 -1.91 13.72 13.21
C ILE A 233 -3.40 13.90 12.89
N ILE A 234 -3.75 15.08 12.41
CA ILE A 234 -5.11 15.52 12.08
C ILE A 234 -5.08 16.36 10.79
N GLY A 235 -6.24 16.64 10.21
CA GLY A 235 -6.34 17.50 9.04
C GLY A 235 -6.04 16.79 7.71
N VAL A 236 -5.66 17.60 6.70
CA VAL A 236 -5.44 17.16 5.31
C VAL A 236 -4.02 17.44 4.81
N ILE A 237 -3.14 17.88 5.70
CA ILE A 237 -1.77 18.29 5.35
C ILE A 237 -0.85 17.08 5.55
N GLU A 238 -0.01 16.82 4.56
CA GLU A 238 1.05 15.80 4.65
C GLU A 238 1.98 16.09 5.84
N VAL A 239 2.30 15.05 6.60
CA VAL A 239 3.18 15.13 7.76
C VAL A 239 4.35 14.17 7.58
N ASP A 240 5.56 14.72 7.58
CA ASP A 240 6.81 13.97 7.50
C ASP A 240 7.62 14.10 8.78
N TYR A 241 8.18 13.00 9.26
CA TYR A 241 9.16 13.00 10.35
C TYR A 241 9.96 11.70 10.38
N THR A 242 11.05 11.69 11.15
CA THR A 242 11.92 10.53 11.32
C THR A 242 12.00 10.17 12.80
N ILE A 243 11.88 8.87 13.08
CA ILE A 243 12.21 8.27 14.38
C ILE A 243 13.64 7.74 14.26
N GLU A 244 14.57 8.33 14.99
CA GLU A 244 16.01 8.06 14.80
C GLU A 244 16.41 6.65 15.24
N LYS A 245 15.77 6.10 16.27
CA LYS A 245 16.07 4.78 16.83
C LYS A 245 14.81 4.18 17.45
N THR A 246 14.25 3.13 16.84
CA THR A 246 13.12 2.39 17.38
C THR A 246 13.13 0.93 16.96
N SER A 247 12.57 0.06 17.80
CA SER A 247 12.32 -1.35 17.49
C SER A 247 10.83 -1.66 17.32
N ASN A 248 9.95 -0.74 17.73
CA ASN A 248 8.50 -0.92 17.78
C ASN A 248 7.77 0.42 17.63
N ILE A 249 6.85 0.49 16.68
CA ILE A 249 5.95 1.63 16.46
C ILE A 249 4.52 1.12 16.55
N GLU A 250 3.68 1.80 17.31
CA GLU A 250 2.24 1.58 17.31
C GLU A 250 1.54 2.68 16.51
N VAL A 251 0.60 2.32 15.65
CA VAL A 251 -0.25 3.25 14.91
C VAL A 251 -1.69 2.99 15.30
N VAL A 252 -2.33 4.00 15.90
CA VAL A 252 -3.71 3.91 16.39
C VAL A 252 -4.56 4.95 15.68
N PHE A 253 -5.76 4.56 15.26
CA PHE A 253 -6.79 5.49 14.84
C PHE A 253 -8.12 5.10 15.48
N ASP A 254 -9.00 6.08 15.65
CA ASP A 254 -10.28 5.89 16.30
C ASP A 254 -11.40 6.64 15.55
N ASP A 255 -12.56 5.99 15.51
CA ASP A 255 -13.83 6.47 14.97
C ASP A 255 -13.78 7.02 13.54
N LEU A 256 -12.89 6.52 12.67
CA LEU A 256 -12.86 6.95 11.27
C LEU A 256 -14.17 6.58 10.56
N ASP A 257 -14.85 7.59 10.03
CA ASP A 257 -16.12 7.42 9.33
C ASP A 257 -16.15 8.08 7.93
N GLY A 258 -17.17 7.74 7.14
CA GLY A 258 -17.39 8.37 5.84
C GLY A 258 -16.22 8.22 4.86
N ASP A 259 -15.57 9.34 4.54
CA ASP A 259 -14.38 9.42 3.67
C ASP A 259 -13.10 9.72 4.47
N GLN A 260 -13.18 9.71 5.82
CA GLN A 260 -12.03 9.91 6.69
C GLN A 260 -11.06 8.73 6.52
N GLY A 261 -9.76 9.02 6.53
CA GLY A 261 -8.75 7.98 6.37
C GLY A 261 -7.35 8.53 6.28
N PHE A 262 -6.38 7.63 6.17
CA PHE A 262 -4.99 8.00 5.99
C PHE A 262 -4.21 6.95 5.21
N LEU A 263 -3.11 7.41 4.62
CA LEU A 263 -2.02 6.56 4.13
C LEU A 263 -0.74 6.97 4.86
N MET A 264 -0.19 6.07 5.66
CA MET A 264 1.13 6.21 6.26
C MET A 264 2.12 5.35 5.48
N ARG A 265 3.16 5.96 4.90
CA ARG A 265 4.29 5.25 4.31
C ARG A 265 5.47 5.32 5.26
N TYR A 266 6.29 4.28 5.27
CA TYR A 266 7.51 4.27 6.06
C TYR A 266 8.65 3.60 5.29
N THR A 267 9.86 4.14 5.50
CA THR A 267 11.12 3.55 5.05
C THR A 267 12.01 3.28 6.25
N THR A 268 12.76 2.20 6.17
CA THR A 268 13.49 1.63 7.32
C THR A 268 14.96 1.46 6.96
N ALA A 269 15.84 1.87 7.87
CA ALA A 269 17.26 1.64 7.76
C ALA A 269 17.77 1.05 9.08
N PRO A 270 18.63 0.01 9.06
CA PRO A 270 19.25 -0.49 10.28
C PRO A 270 19.95 0.64 11.03
N PHE A 271 19.70 0.76 12.34
CA PHE A 271 20.39 1.74 13.16
C PHE A 271 21.82 1.24 13.43
N VAL A 272 22.81 2.07 13.13
CA VAL A 272 24.23 1.78 13.40
C VAL A 272 24.70 2.76 14.47
N GLU A 273 25.07 2.25 15.64
CA GLU A 273 25.69 3.08 16.68
C GLU A 273 27.04 3.56 16.17
N THR A 274 27.12 4.84 15.84
CA THR A 274 28.40 5.52 15.59
C THR A 274 29.17 5.52 16.90
N THR A 275 30.01 4.52 17.08
CA THR A 275 30.97 4.52 18.18
C THR A 275 32.00 5.57 17.81
N THR A 276 31.84 6.78 18.34
CA THR A 276 32.89 7.79 18.27
C THR A 276 34.04 7.25 19.11
N GLU A 277 34.93 6.49 18.47
CA GLU A 277 36.25 6.25 19.01
C GLU A 277 36.86 7.63 19.23
N THR A 278 36.83 8.06 20.49
CA THR A 278 37.53 9.26 20.91
C THR A 278 39.00 8.91 20.77
N LEU A 279 39.54 9.13 19.57
CA LEU A 279 40.96 9.15 19.33
C LEU A 279 41.51 10.20 20.29
N MET A 280 42.19 9.74 21.34
CA MET A 280 43.00 10.62 22.17
C MET A 280 44.05 11.24 21.24
N SER A 281 43.74 12.41 20.72
CA SER A 281 44.60 13.14 19.81
C SER A 281 45.82 13.63 20.59
N GLY A 282 46.92 12.90 20.42
CA GLY A 282 48.25 13.43 20.67
C GLY A 282 48.48 14.62 19.75
N SER A 283 48.66 15.79 20.36
CA SER A 283 49.00 17.05 19.71
C SER A 283 50.12 16.88 18.69
N THR A 284 49.81 17.12 17.42
CA THR A 284 50.80 17.57 16.45
C THR A 284 50.15 18.63 15.56
N ASN A 285 50.64 19.85 15.70
CA ASN A 285 50.31 21.01 14.86
C ASN A 285 50.83 20.75 13.45
N GLU A 286 49.99 20.85 12.42
CA GLU A 286 50.44 21.24 11.10
C GLU A 286 49.32 21.86 10.26
N ASP A 287 49.74 22.82 9.44
CA ASP A 287 48.99 23.93 8.86
C ASP A 287 47.95 23.58 7.77
N LEU A 288 46.93 24.43 7.70
CA LEU A 288 45.86 24.49 6.69
C LEU A 288 46.37 24.92 5.31
N PRO A 289 45.70 24.46 4.23
CA PRO A 289 45.38 25.37 3.13
C PRO A 289 43.90 25.34 2.72
N THR A 290 43.40 26.55 2.49
CA THR A 290 42.05 26.94 2.06
C THR A 290 41.84 26.69 0.56
N THR A 291 40.68 26.16 0.15
CA THR A 291 40.24 26.24 -1.27
C THR A 291 38.75 26.53 -1.43
N SER A 292 38.49 27.25 -2.53
CA SER A 292 37.38 28.15 -2.83
C SER A 292 36.21 27.45 -3.54
N SER A 293 35.00 27.97 -3.32
CA SER A 293 33.71 27.52 -3.88
C SER A 293 33.48 27.95 -5.35
N VAL A 294 32.82 27.09 -6.12
CA VAL A 294 32.34 27.32 -7.51
C VAL A 294 30.79 27.39 -7.52
N PRO A 295 30.14 28.28 -8.31
CA PRO A 295 28.68 28.41 -8.34
C PRO A 295 28.01 27.49 -9.38
N SER A 296 26.78 27.06 -9.05
CA SER A 296 25.93 26.16 -9.83
C SER A 296 24.88 26.93 -10.64
N SER A 297 24.62 26.51 -11.88
CA SER A 297 23.64 27.12 -12.80
C SER A 297 22.43 26.22 -13.03
N THR A 298 21.23 26.78 -12.84
CA THR A 298 19.92 26.14 -13.04
C THR A 298 19.42 26.32 -14.49
N SER A 299 18.83 25.27 -15.07
CA SER A 299 18.17 25.30 -16.39
C SER A 299 16.70 24.89 -16.25
N THR A 300 15.80 25.70 -16.79
CA THR A 300 14.35 25.54 -16.80
C THR A 300 13.87 25.01 -18.16
N VAL A 301 13.04 23.95 -18.14
CA VAL A 301 12.38 23.37 -19.33
C VAL A 301 10.87 23.66 -19.25
N PRO A 302 10.21 24.06 -20.36
CA PRO A 302 8.78 24.37 -20.38
C PRO A 302 7.89 23.12 -20.57
N PRO A 303 6.65 23.11 -20.06
CA PRO A 303 5.75 21.96 -20.21
C PRO A 303 5.03 21.99 -21.57
N THR A 304 4.81 20.81 -22.14
CA THR A 304 3.97 20.60 -23.31
C THR A 304 2.64 19.99 -22.88
N THR A 305 1.53 20.56 -23.37
CA THR A 305 0.18 20.06 -23.20
C THR A 305 -0.21 19.14 -24.36
N THR A 306 -1.02 18.11 -24.09
CA THR A 306 -1.82 17.47 -25.14
C THR A 306 -3.17 17.02 -24.57
N SER A 307 -4.21 17.40 -25.30
CA SER A 307 -5.62 17.23 -25.01
C SER A 307 -6.22 16.06 -25.78
N GLY A 308 -7.15 15.36 -25.13
CA GLY A 308 -8.44 15.01 -25.72
C GLY A 308 -8.56 13.63 -26.39
N GLY A 309 -9.67 12.95 -26.09
CA GLY A 309 -10.28 12.05 -27.07
C GLY A 309 -10.96 10.80 -26.52
N GLU A 310 -12.26 10.93 -26.20
CA GLU A 310 -13.34 9.98 -26.52
C GLU A 310 -13.53 8.65 -25.74
N GLY A 311 -14.65 8.60 -25.02
CA GLY A 311 -15.72 7.63 -25.31
C GLY A 311 -15.56 6.18 -24.81
N THR A 312 -15.58 5.96 -23.50
CA THR A 312 -15.36 4.63 -22.89
C THR A 312 -16.64 3.96 -22.36
N THR A 313 -16.81 2.67 -22.70
CA THR A 313 -17.85 1.70 -22.33
C THR A 313 -17.55 0.96 -21.02
N CYS A 314 -18.49 0.96 -20.07
CA CYS A 314 -18.28 0.38 -18.72
C CYS A 314 -18.64 -1.13 -18.66
N ARG A 315 -17.80 -2.00 -18.08
CA ARG A 315 -18.07 -3.44 -17.82
C ARG A 315 -17.63 -3.86 -16.41
N LEU A 316 -18.44 -4.64 -15.67
CA LEU A 316 -18.22 -5.02 -14.27
C LEU A 316 -17.72 -6.47 -14.09
N LEU A 317 -16.69 -6.72 -13.26
CA LEU A 317 -16.36 -8.06 -12.74
C LEU A 317 -17.34 -8.47 -11.65
N PHE A 318 -17.80 -9.70 -11.72
CA PHE A 318 -18.28 -10.45 -10.56
C PHE A 318 -17.24 -11.51 -10.14
N ALA A 319 -16.97 -11.56 -8.84
CA ALA A 319 -16.41 -12.73 -8.17
C ALA A 319 -17.41 -13.19 -7.10
N ILE A 320 -18.19 -14.23 -7.39
CA ILE A 320 -18.96 -14.92 -6.36
C ILE A 320 -18.03 -15.98 -5.76
N GLY A 321 -17.32 -15.61 -4.69
CA GLY A 321 -16.63 -16.54 -3.79
C GLY A 321 -17.58 -17.01 -2.70
N ALA A 322 -18.65 -17.73 -3.04
CA ALA A 322 -19.46 -18.40 -2.04
C ALA A 322 -18.77 -19.71 -1.65
N ILE A 323 -17.92 -19.68 -0.62
CA ILE A 323 -17.45 -20.90 0.04
C ILE A 323 -18.60 -21.41 0.91
N PHE A 324 -19.36 -22.37 0.41
CA PHE A 324 -20.20 -23.22 1.24
C PHE A 324 -19.29 -24.12 2.09
N ALA A 325 -18.93 -23.67 3.29
CA ALA A 325 -18.45 -24.56 4.33
C ALA A 325 -19.65 -25.35 4.87
N ALA A 326 -19.99 -26.46 4.20
CA ALA A 326 -20.83 -27.49 4.79
C ALA A 326 -20.07 -28.11 5.97
N ARG A 327 -20.31 -27.61 7.19
CA ARG A 327 -20.00 -28.36 8.40
C ARG A 327 -20.89 -29.60 8.41
N VAL A 328 -20.32 -30.73 8.04
CA VAL A 328 -20.87 -32.04 8.40
C VAL A 328 -20.68 -32.18 9.91
N ALA A 329 -21.78 -32.12 10.64
CA ALA A 329 -21.92 -32.69 11.97
C ALA A 329 -22.78 -33.95 11.84
#